data_AF-A0A7V3D6E0-F1
#
_entry.id   AF-A0A7V3D6E0-F1
#
_cell.length_a   1.000
_cell.length_b   1.000
_cell.length_c   1.000
_cell.angle_alpha   90.00
_cell.angle_beta   90.00
_cell.angle_gamma   90.00
#
_symmetry.space_group_name_H-M   'P 1'
#
loop_
_entity.id
_entity.type
_entity.pdbx_description
1 polymer ?
#
loop_
_entity_poly.entity_id
_entity_poly.type
_entity_poly.pdbx_seq_one_letter_code
_entity_poly.pdbx_strand_id
1 'polypeptide(L)'
;MKLTQDELEFLSAWAREEWEPACYQLPAHRLQLAHGVAGAQLIMFIKAWTEAEGKRDQAILDAGRSRQPGWPWATDDTFRAR
;
A
#
# COMPACT_ATOMS: atom_id res chain seq x y z
N MET A 1 10.86 7.22 5.82
CA MET A 1 10.08 7.86 4.73
C MET A 1 8.79 8.46 5.29
N LYS A 2 8.28 9.57 4.74
CA LYS A 2 6.93 10.09 5.07
C LYS A 2 5.96 9.79 3.94
N LEU A 3 4.91 9.02 4.26
CA LEU A 3 3.79 8.73 3.37
C LEU A 3 2.70 9.79 3.51
N THR A 4 2.00 10.07 2.42
CA THR A 4 0.78 10.88 2.38
C THR A 4 -0.41 10.09 2.92
N GLN A 5 -1.52 10.78 3.21
CA GLN A 5 -2.74 10.09 3.63
C GLN A 5 -3.21 9.10 2.57
N ASP A 6 -3.25 9.49 1.29
CA ASP A 6 -3.73 8.61 0.22
C ASP A 6 -2.85 7.36 0.04
N GLU A 7 -1.54 7.49 0.23
CA GLU A 7 -0.64 6.34 0.24
C GLU A 7 -0.86 5.42 1.43
N LEU A 8 -1.12 5.98 2.62
CA LEU A 8 -1.49 5.18 3.79
C LEU A 8 -2.84 4.49 3.56
N GLU A 9 -3.84 5.18 2.99
CA GLU A 9 -5.12 4.58 2.63
C GLU A 9 -4.95 3.38 1.71
N PHE A 10 -4.15 3.53 0.66
CA PHE A 10 -3.86 2.46 -0.29
C PHE A 10 -3.09 1.30 0.36
N LEU A 11 -1.96 1.59 1.02
CA LEU A 11 -1.09 0.55 1.60
C LEU A 11 -1.78 -0.18 2.76
N SER A 12 -2.59 0.49 3.57
CA SER A 12 -3.40 -0.14 4.61
C SER A 12 -4.44 -1.09 4.02
N ALA A 13 -5.14 -0.67 2.96
CA ALA A 13 -6.11 -1.53 2.30
C ALA A 13 -5.43 -2.74 1.65
N TRP A 14 -4.34 -2.52 0.93
CA TRP A 14 -3.54 -3.58 0.31
C TRP A 14 -3.04 -4.60 1.35
N ALA A 15 -2.47 -4.13 2.47
CA ALA A 15 -1.96 -4.99 3.53
C ALA A 15 -3.06 -5.78 4.27
N ARG A 16 -4.30 -5.26 4.31
CA ARG A 16 -5.45 -6.02 4.83
C ARG A 16 -5.88 -7.12 3.86
N GLU A 17 -5.92 -6.80 2.57
CA GLU A 17 -6.29 -7.76 1.52
C GLU A 17 -5.35 -8.95 1.44
N GLU A 18 -4.06 -8.80 1.80
CA GLU A 18 -3.07 -9.90 1.81
C GLU A 18 -3.47 -11.11 2.66
N TRP A 19 -4.37 -10.95 3.63
CA TRP A 19 -4.86 -12.04 4.48
C TRP A 19 -6.11 -12.73 3.93
N GLU A 20 -6.67 -12.23 2.82
CA GLU A 20 -7.87 -12.76 2.21
C GLU A 20 -7.54 -13.87 1.20
N PRO A 21 -8.28 -15.00 1.19
CA PRO A 21 -8.00 -16.13 0.28
C PRO A 21 -7.99 -15.77 -1.21
N ALA A 22 -8.69 -14.70 -1.60
CA ALA A 22 -8.78 -14.22 -2.98
C ALA A 22 -8.23 -12.79 -3.13
N CYS A 23 -7.12 -12.46 -2.44
CA CYS A 23 -6.54 -11.12 -2.40
C CYS A 23 -6.41 -10.45 -3.78
N TYR A 24 -5.96 -11.16 -4.81
CA TYR A 24 -5.81 -10.64 -6.18
C TYR A 24 -7.11 -10.21 -6.87
N GLN A 25 -8.26 -10.58 -6.33
CA GLN A 25 -9.58 -10.14 -6.82
C GLN A 25 -10.08 -8.87 -6.11
N LEU A 26 -9.39 -8.45 -5.05
CA LEU A 26 -9.77 -7.32 -4.21
C LEU A 26 -9.24 -5.99 -4.76
N PRO A 27 -9.88 -4.85 -4.41
CA PRO A 27 -9.63 -3.56 -5.05
C PRO A 27 -8.16 -3.12 -5.08
N ALA A 28 -7.44 -3.17 -3.95
CA ALA A 28 -6.08 -2.63 -3.88
C ALA A 28 -5.09 -3.51 -4.66
N HIS A 29 -5.22 -4.83 -4.62
CA HIS A 29 -4.43 -5.74 -5.46
C HIS A 29 -4.73 -5.59 -6.93
N ARG A 30 -6.00 -5.41 -7.32
CA ARG A 30 -6.37 -5.16 -8.71
C ARG A 30 -5.76 -3.87 -9.23
N LEU A 31 -5.72 -2.82 -8.41
CA LEU A 31 -5.04 -1.57 -8.75
C LEU A 31 -3.52 -1.77 -8.87
N GLN A 32 -2.89 -2.43 -7.91
CA GLN A 32 -1.46 -2.77 -7.98
C GLN A 32 -1.11 -3.48 -9.30
N LEU A 33 -1.90 -4.50 -9.67
CA LEU A 33 -1.69 -5.27 -10.90
C LEU A 33 -1.95 -4.43 -12.16
N ALA A 34 -2.97 -3.57 -12.16
CA ALA A 34 -3.27 -2.67 -13.28
C ALA A 34 -2.14 -1.68 -13.56
N HIS A 35 -1.39 -1.29 -12.53
CA HIS A 35 -0.21 -0.42 -12.62
C HIS A 35 1.12 -1.19 -12.77
N GLY A 36 1.08 -2.52 -12.94
CA GLY A 36 2.28 -3.33 -13.14
C GLY A 36 3.26 -3.31 -11.96
N VAL A 37 2.79 -2.98 -10.76
CA VAL A 37 3.63 -2.90 -9.56
C VAL A 37 3.75 -4.28 -8.91
N ALA A 38 4.95 -4.66 -8.49
CA ALA A 38 5.15 -5.89 -7.74
C ALA A 38 4.79 -5.69 -6.26
N GLY A 39 4.12 -6.67 -5.64
CA GLY A 39 3.73 -6.58 -4.22
C GLY A 39 4.92 -6.40 -3.28
N ALA A 40 6.08 -6.97 -3.64
CA ALA A 40 7.33 -6.76 -2.92
C ALA A 40 7.75 -5.28 -2.83
N GLN A 41 7.42 -4.45 -3.84
CA GLN A 41 7.70 -3.02 -3.80
C GLN A 41 6.80 -2.30 -2.78
N LEU A 42 5.52 -2.67 -2.69
CA LEU A 42 4.62 -2.14 -1.67
C LEU A 42 5.06 -2.54 -0.26
N ILE A 43 5.50 -3.79 -0.08
CA ILE A 43 6.08 -4.27 1.19
C ILE A 43 7.30 -3.42 1.59
N MET A 44 8.18 -3.07 0.65
CA MET A 44 9.32 -2.20 0.94
C MET A 44 8.89 -0.81 1.44
N PHE A 45 7.84 -0.22 0.85
CA PHE A 45 7.31 1.06 1.34
C PHE A 45 6.73 0.97 2.74
N ILE A 46 5.98 -0.10 3.03
CA ILE A 46 5.43 -0.34 4.36
C ILE A 46 6.56 -0.41 5.39
N LYS A 47 7.62 -1.19 5.11
CA LYS A 47 8.78 -1.33 6.00
C LYS A 47 9.54 -0.02 6.19
N ALA A 48 9.80 0.72 5.11
CA ALA A 48 10.49 2.00 5.17
C ALA A 48 9.69 3.09 5.91
N TRP A 49 8.37 2.97 5.92
CA TRP A 49 7.49 3.81 6.74
C TRP A 49 7.50 3.38 8.21
N THR A 50 7.31 2.08 8.52
CA THR A 50 7.28 1.60 9.90
C THR A 50 8.59 1.83 10.64
N GLU A 51 9.73 1.63 9.97
CA GLU A 51 11.05 1.95 10.50
C GLU A 51 11.17 3.44 10.85
N ALA A 52 10.77 4.32 9.94
CA ALA A 52 10.87 5.77 10.16
C ALA A 52 9.92 6.28 11.25
N GLU A 53 8.80 5.60 11.47
CA GLU A 53 7.82 5.92 12.51
C GLU A 53 8.09 5.21 13.85
N GLY A 54 9.10 4.33 13.92
CA GLY A 54 9.36 3.50 15.10
C GLY A 54 8.22 2.51 15.42
N LYS A 55 7.48 2.08 14.39
CA LYS A 55 6.30 1.21 14.48
C LYS A 55 6.63 -0.21 14.02
N ARG A 56 5.76 -1.17 14.37
CA ARG A 56 5.80 -2.53 13.81
C ARG A 56 5.07 -2.56 12.47
N ASP A 57 5.42 -3.50 11.59
CA ASP A 57 4.78 -3.71 10.28
C ASP A 57 3.25 -3.74 10.35
N GLN A 58 2.67 -4.40 11.35
CA GLN A 58 1.22 -4.46 11.56
C GLN A 58 0.54 -3.10 11.79
N ALA A 59 1.28 -2.06 12.18
CA ALA A 59 0.72 -0.72 12.35
C ALA A 59 0.19 -0.12 11.04
N ILE A 60 0.63 -0.63 9.88
CA ILE A 60 0.08 -0.21 8.60
C ILE A 60 -1.39 -0.59 8.46
N LEU A 61 -1.86 -1.66 9.11
CA LEU A 61 -3.24 -2.14 8.97
C LEU A 61 -4.27 -1.12 9.47
N ASP A 62 -3.86 -0.24 10.39
CA ASP A 62 -4.70 0.78 11.02
C ASP A 62 -4.38 2.22 10.54
N ALA A 63 -3.39 2.40 9.66
CA ALA A 63 -2.92 3.72 9.25
C ALA A 63 -3.89 4.44 8.28
N GLY A 64 -4.69 3.68 7.53
CA GLY A 64 -5.74 4.15 6.63
C GLY A 64 -7.05 3.39 6.85
N ARG A 65 -8.18 4.00 6.51
CA ARG A 65 -9.54 3.50 6.82
C ARG A 65 -10.33 3.03 5.59
N SER A 66 -9.85 3.32 4.39
CA SER A 66 -10.55 3.05 3.14
C SER A 66 -10.58 1.55 2.83
N ARG A 67 -11.75 1.08 2.43
CA ARG A 67 -11.96 -0.28 1.92
C ARG A 67 -11.85 -0.35 0.40
N GLN A 68 -11.83 0.80 -0.28
CA GLN A 68 -11.74 0.93 -1.72
C GLN A 68 -10.79 2.10 -2.01
N PRO A 69 -9.48 1.92 -1.81
CA PRO A 69 -8.54 3.01 -2.03
C PRO A 69 -8.47 3.37 -3.52
N GLY A 70 -8.16 4.63 -3.82
CA GLY A 70 -7.66 5.02 -5.13
C GLY A 70 -6.18 4.68 -5.27
N TRP A 71 -5.66 4.70 -6.51
CA TRP A 71 -4.21 4.65 -6.73
C TRP A 71 -3.61 6.03 -6.37
N PRO A 72 -2.70 6.12 -5.39
CA PRO A 72 -2.27 7.42 -4.85
C PRO A 72 -1.16 8.07 -5.67
N TRP A 73 -0.54 7.34 -6.62
CA TRP A 73 0.54 7.83 -7.45
C TRP A 73 0.01 8.27 -8.81
N ALA A 74 0.26 9.51 -9.22
CA ALA A 74 -0.27 10.05 -10.47
C ALA A 74 0.22 9.28 -11.72
N THR A 75 1.45 8.76 -11.66
CA THR A 75 2.08 7.95 -12.71
C THR A 75 2.95 6.85 -12.09
N ASP A 76 3.27 5.83 -12.88
CA ASP A 76 4.23 4.80 -12.46
C ASP A 76 5.63 5.39 -12.16
N ASP A 77 5.98 6.52 -12.80
CA ASP A 77 7.24 7.22 -12.51
C ASP A 77 7.19 7.92 -11.16
N THR A 78 6.04 8.49 -10.76
CA THR A 78 5.88 9.01 -9.39
C THR A 78 5.95 7.90 -8.34
N PHE A 79 5.51 6.68 -8.67
CA PHE A 79 5.70 5.51 -7.81
C PHE A 79 7.18 5.11 -7.72
N ARG A 80 7.90 5.08 -8.85
CA ARG A 80 9.34 4.71 -8.89
C ARG A 80 10.26 5.75 -8.24
N ALA A 81 9.85 7.01 -8.18
CA ALA A 81 10.62 8.11 -7.59
C ALA A 81 10.48 8.20 -6.06
N ARG A 82 9.60 7.39 -5.45
CA ARG A 82 9.42 7.31 -3.99
C ARG A 82 10.51 6.47 -3.33
#